data_AF-A0A9P6XZB1-F1
#
_entry.id   AF-A0A9P6XZB1-F1
#
_cell.length_a   1.000
_cell.length_b   1.000
_cell.length_c   1.000
_cell.angle_alpha   90.00
_cell.angle_beta   90.00
_cell.angle_gamma   90.00
#
_symmetry.space_group_name_H-M   'P 1'
#
loop_
_entity.id
_entity.type
_entity.pdbx_description
1 polymer ?
#
loop_
_entity_poly.entity_id
_entity_poly.type
_entity_poly.pdbx_seq_one_letter_code
_entity_poly.pdbx_strand_id
1 'polypeptide(L)'
;MEAINENIVRSIAYTALDTIQNNQQAELLLIASHHLCQRAQFVGEGWYQWQKDRSVEAIKELGSKEEFLKKHVYYKRMDADTLHAMIEYANEGAHHFVVDLILEDGKTDISDIKYYNLKELAGKEWVDICENWSNTTREAERKHPM
;
A
#
# COMPACT_ATOMS: atom_id res chain seq x y z
N MET A 1 -14.49 2.84 -14.68
CA MET A 1 -13.39 3.64 -14.10
C MET A 1 -12.93 3.08 -12.76
N GLU A 2 -13.82 2.75 -11.82
CA GLU A 2 -13.44 2.17 -10.51
C GLU A 2 -12.60 0.88 -10.61
N ALA A 3 -13.02 -0.11 -11.40
CA ALA A 3 -12.25 -1.34 -11.60
C ALA A 3 -10.84 -1.13 -12.20
N ILE A 4 -10.63 -0.03 -12.94
CA ILE A 4 -9.32 0.31 -13.52
C ILE A 4 -8.40 0.84 -12.41
N ASN A 5 -8.92 1.68 -11.50
CA ASN A 5 -8.16 2.22 -10.38
C ASN A 5 -7.76 1.13 -9.38
N GLU A 6 -8.64 0.17 -9.07
CA GLU A 6 -8.30 -0.93 -8.17
C GLU A 6 -7.23 -1.87 -8.76
N ASN A 7 -7.32 -2.17 -10.05
CA ASN A 7 -6.32 -3.00 -10.71
C ASN A 7 -4.94 -2.32 -10.75
N ILE A 8 -4.91 -0.98 -10.88
CA ILE A 8 -3.68 -0.19 -10.76
C ILE A 8 -3.11 -0.33 -9.34
N VAL A 9 -3.93 -0.13 -8.30
CA VAL A 9 -3.51 -0.29 -6.89
C VAL A 9 -2.90 -1.67 -6.66
N ARG A 10 -3.60 -2.75 -7.05
CA ARG A 10 -3.09 -4.12 -6.88
C ARG A 10 -1.82 -4.37 -7.68
N SER A 11 -1.71 -3.80 -8.88
CA SER A 11 -0.52 -3.94 -9.71
C SER A 11 0.69 -3.23 -9.09
N ILE A 12 0.52 -1.99 -8.60
CA ILE A 12 1.60 -1.25 -7.92
C ILE A 12 2.03 -1.98 -6.65
N ALA A 13 1.07 -2.47 -5.85
CA ALA A 13 1.39 -3.24 -4.64
C ALA A 13 2.16 -4.52 -4.95
N TYR A 14 1.72 -5.29 -5.96
CA TYR A 14 2.44 -6.49 -6.38
C TYR A 14 3.85 -6.15 -6.87
N THR A 15 3.99 -5.13 -7.72
CA THR A 15 5.29 -4.65 -8.18
C THR A 15 6.17 -4.27 -6.99
N ALA A 16 5.63 -3.60 -5.98
CA ALA A 16 6.41 -3.26 -4.80
C ALA A 16 6.94 -4.51 -4.06
N LEU A 17 6.07 -5.50 -3.84
CA LEU A 17 6.44 -6.75 -3.18
C LEU A 17 7.47 -7.55 -3.98
N ASP A 18 7.26 -7.71 -5.29
CA ASP A 18 8.15 -8.42 -6.20
C ASP A 18 9.54 -7.75 -6.28
N THR A 19 9.60 -6.43 -6.40
CA THR A 19 10.85 -5.66 -6.38
C THR A 19 11.59 -5.83 -5.05
N ILE A 20 10.88 -5.92 -3.91
CA ILE A 20 11.50 -6.16 -2.59
C ILE A 20 12.02 -7.60 -2.49
N GLN A 21 11.23 -8.58 -2.94
CA GLN A 21 11.61 -9.99 -2.95
C GLN A 21 12.89 -10.24 -3.76
N ASN A 22 13.04 -9.53 -4.88
CA ASN A 22 14.18 -9.66 -5.80
C ASN A 22 15.38 -8.77 -5.42
N ASN A 23 15.37 -8.10 -4.27
CA ASN A 23 16.44 -7.19 -3.82
C ASN A 23 16.70 -6.00 -4.77
N GLN A 24 15.65 -5.52 -5.43
CA GLN A 24 15.71 -4.41 -6.39
C GLN A 24 15.08 -3.14 -5.81
N GLN A 25 15.10 -2.95 -4.48
CA GLN A 25 14.28 -1.93 -3.81
C GLN A 25 14.54 -0.50 -4.29
N ALA A 26 15.72 -0.21 -4.84
CA ALA A 26 16.01 1.08 -5.46
C ALA A 26 15.01 1.47 -6.57
N GLU A 27 14.47 0.49 -7.30
CA GLU A 27 13.50 0.71 -8.39
C GLU A 27 12.13 1.19 -7.86
N LEU A 28 11.81 0.90 -6.59
CA LEU A 28 10.57 1.35 -5.96
C LEU A 28 10.45 2.88 -5.94
N LEU A 29 11.57 3.61 -5.94
CA LEU A 29 11.57 5.07 -5.93
C LEU A 29 10.86 5.68 -7.16
N LEU A 30 10.74 4.92 -8.25
CA LEU A 30 10.02 5.35 -9.45
C LEU A 30 8.51 5.36 -9.28
N ILE A 31 7.99 4.51 -8.38
CA ILE A 31 6.56 4.36 -8.08
C ILE A 31 6.22 4.84 -6.67
N ALA A 32 7.22 5.27 -5.90
CA ALA A 32 7.09 5.74 -4.54
C ALA A 32 6.45 7.12 -4.49
N SER A 33 5.75 7.35 -3.38
CA SER A 33 5.26 8.66 -2.98
C SER A 33 6.41 9.64 -2.79
N HIS A 34 6.12 10.94 -2.93
CA HIS A 34 7.05 12.01 -2.63
C HIS A 34 7.58 11.91 -1.21
N HIS A 35 6.69 11.66 -0.26
CA HIS A 35 7.03 11.49 1.16
C HIS A 35 7.98 10.32 1.40
N LEU A 36 7.75 9.17 0.76
CA LEU A 36 8.63 8.02 0.87
C LEU A 36 10.00 8.30 0.22
N CYS A 37 10.01 8.96 -0.95
CA CYS A 37 11.24 9.38 -1.61
C CYS A 37 12.09 10.28 -0.70
N GLN A 38 11.47 11.26 -0.03
CA GLN A 38 12.16 12.11 0.95
C GLN A 38 12.70 11.28 2.12
N ARG A 39 11.88 10.41 2.71
CA ARG A 39 12.29 9.54 3.82
C ARG A 39 13.48 8.64 3.44
N ALA A 40 13.48 8.09 2.22
CA ALA A 40 14.55 7.22 1.73
C ALA A 40 15.92 7.91 1.70
N GLN A 41 15.97 9.23 1.46
CA GLN A 41 17.21 10.01 1.48
C GLN A 41 17.85 10.09 2.87
N PHE A 42 17.05 9.98 3.93
CA PHE A 42 17.53 10.11 5.32
C PHE A 42 17.73 8.77 6.03
N VAL A 43 16.90 7.76 5.75
CA VAL A 43 16.89 6.48 6.48
C VAL A 43 18.00 5.52 6.01
N GLY A 44 18.47 5.65 4.77
CA GLY A 44 19.47 4.72 4.23
C GLY A 44 18.87 3.36 3.91
N GLU A 45 19.23 2.30 4.61
CA GLU A 45 18.71 0.94 4.37
C GLU A 45 17.30 0.71 4.98
N GLY A 46 16.49 -0.13 4.34
CA GLY A 46 15.16 -0.50 4.86
C GLY A 46 14.12 0.63 4.81
N TRP A 47 14.31 1.63 3.96
CA TRP A 47 13.36 2.75 3.81
C TRP A 47 11.98 2.32 3.26
N TYR A 48 11.90 1.16 2.61
CA TYR A 48 10.67 0.61 2.02
C TYR A 48 9.73 -0.06 3.05
N GLN A 49 10.17 -0.20 4.30
CA GLN A 49 9.31 -0.62 5.42
C GLN A 49 9.05 0.57 6.35
N TRP A 50 7.85 0.64 6.93
CA TRP A 50 7.49 1.69 7.88
C TRP A 50 8.39 1.66 9.11
N GLN A 51 8.64 0.46 9.61
CA GLN A 51 9.49 0.17 10.76
C GLN A 51 10.25 -1.13 10.52
N LYS A 52 11.20 -1.44 11.40
CA LYS A 52 11.86 -2.75 11.38
C LYS A 52 10.90 -3.78 11.99
N ASP A 53 10.21 -4.51 11.13
CA ASP A 53 9.25 -5.56 11.47
C ASP A 53 9.46 -6.80 10.58
N ARG A 54 8.51 -7.74 10.57
CA ARG A 54 8.64 -9.00 9.82
C ARG A 54 8.13 -8.92 8.39
N SER A 55 7.86 -7.73 7.88
CA SER A 55 7.27 -7.54 6.54
C SER A 55 8.12 -8.20 5.45
N VAL A 56 9.44 -8.03 5.50
CA VAL A 56 10.35 -8.55 4.48
C VAL A 56 10.43 -10.08 4.52
N GLU A 57 10.40 -10.67 5.71
CA GLU A 57 10.35 -12.12 5.88
C GLU A 57 9.07 -12.71 5.29
N ALA A 58 7.93 -12.06 5.54
CA ALA A 58 6.62 -12.50 5.06
C ALA A 58 6.49 -12.45 3.52
N ILE A 59 7.29 -11.63 2.82
CA ILE A 59 7.32 -11.57 1.35
C ILE A 59 7.81 -12.89 0.73
N LYS A 60 8.58 -13.70 1.47
CA LYS A 60 9.06 -15.00 0.95
C LYS A 60 7.92 -15.96 0.61
N GLU A 61 6.74 -15.74 1.18
CA GLU A 61 5.52 -16.50 0.92
C GLU A 61 4.63 -15.83 -0.14
N LEU A 62 5.14 -14.84 -0.88
CA LEU A 62 4.40 -14.19 -1.96
C LEU A 62 3.97 -15.21 -3.01
N GLY A 63 2.66 -15.39 -3.15
CA GLY A 63 2.04 -16.25 -4.15
C GLY A 63 2.11 -15.65 -5.56
N SER A 64 1.35 -16.24 -6.48
CA SER A 64 1.33 -15.78 -7.86
C SER A 64 0.73 -14.38 -8.01
N LYS A 65 1.15 -13.64 -9.04
CA LYS A 65 0.55 -12.34 -9.41
C LYS A 65 -0.96 -12.46 -9.61
N GLU A 66 -1.41 -13.54 -10.24
CA GLU A 66 -2.82 -13.79 -10.54
C GLU A 66 -3.68 -13.97 -9.29
N GLU A 67 -3.12 -14.57 -8.23
CA GLU A 67 -3.78 -14.66 -6.92
C GLU A 67 -3.77 -13.31 -6.22
N PHE A 68 -2.65 -12.60 -6.26
CA PHE A 68 -2.53 -11.29 -5.64
C PHE A 68 -3.51 -10.27 -6.22
N LEU A 69 -3.69 -10.26 -7.54
CA LEU A 69 -4.62 -9.35 -8.22
C LEU A 69 -6.11 -9.59 -7.86
N LYS A 70 -6.43 -10.65 -7.12
CA LYS A 70 -7.78 -10.91 -6.59
C LYS A 70 -7.96 -10.43 -5.15
N LYS A 71 -6.88 -10.00 -4.47
CA LYS A 71 -6.93 -9.54 -3.08
C LYS A 71 -7.77 -8.27 -2.95
N HIS A 72 -8.40 -8.13 -1.79
CA HIS A 72 -9.23 -6.98 -1.47
C HIS A 72 -8.37 -5.73 -1.26
N VAL A 73 -8.92 -4.56 -1.59
CA VAL A 73 -8.29 -3.26 -1.33
C VAL A 73 -9.15 -2.49 -0.33
N TYR A 74 -8.53 -2.02 0.74
CA TYR A 74 -9.18 -1.16 1.72
C TYR A 74 -8.76 0.29 1.51
N TYR A 75 -9.71 1.21 1.55
CA TYR A 75 -9.51 2.63 1.32
C TYR A 75 -9.89 3.46 2.53
N LYS A 76 -9.05 4.43 2.89
CA LYS A 76 -9.38 5.43 3.90
C LYS A 76 -8.87 6.79 3.48
N ARG A 77 -9.81 7.73 3.39
CA ARG A 77 -9.49 9.15 3.22
C ARG A 77 -9.06 9.70 4.58
N MET A 78 -7.85 10.24 4.65
CA MET A 78 -7.29 10.80 5.88
C MET A 78 -7.61 12.29 5.99
N ASP A 79 -7.55 13.00 4.87
CA ASP A 79 -7.90 14.42 4.73
C ASP A 79 -8.32 14.73 3.28
N ALA A 80 -8.43 16.01 2.93
CA ALA A 80 -8.84 16.46 1.60
C ALA A 80 -7.91 15.94 0.48
N ASP A 81 -6.63 15.77 0.77
CA ASP A 81 -5.61 15.52 -0.26
C ASP A 81 -5.04 14.09 -0.14
N THR A 82 -5.25 13.41 0.99
CA THR A 82 -4.64 12.13 1.30
C THR A 82 -5.67 10.99 1.32
N LEU A 83 -5.50 10.03 0.40
CA LEU A 83 -6.23 8.76 0.39
C LEU A 83 -5.25 7.60 0.52
N HIS A 84 -5.42 6.78 1.56
CA HIS A 84 -4.71 5.52 1.70
C HIS A 84 -5.45 4.39 0.99
N ALA A 85 -4.67 3.49 0.39
CA ALA A 85 -5.13 2.22 -0.15
C ALA A 85 -4.24 1.10 0.37
N MET A 86 -4.83 0.09 1.00
CA MET A 86 -4.12 -0.95 1.71
C MET A 86 -4.52 -2.35 1.21
N ILE A 87 -3.52 -3.21 1.02
CA ILE A 87 -3.70 -4.59 0.58
C ILE A 87 -2.88 -5.52 1.47
N GLU A 88 -3.53 -6.51 2.09
CA GLU A 88 -2.85 -7.58 2.83
C GLU A 88 -2.23 -8.58 1.88
N TYR A 89 -0.92 -8.79 1.97
CA TYR A 89 -0.21 -9.78 1.14
C TYR A 89 0.04 -11.10 1.87
N ALA A 90 0.25 -11.07 3.18
CA ALA A 90 0.48 -12.25 4.00
C ALA A 90 -0.21 -12.14 5.38
N ASN A 91 -0.47 -13.30 5.98
CA ASN A 91 -1.11 -13.43 7.30
C ASN A 91 -0.41 -14.54 8.08
N GLU A 92 0.05 -14.21 9.28
CA GLU A 92 0.64 -15.15 10.23
C GLU A 92 -0.08 -15.06 11.58
N GLY A 93 -1.28 -15.62 11.65
CA GLY A 93 -2.06 -15.73 12.88
C GLY A 93 -2.59 -14.37 13.34
N ALA A 94 -1.91 -13.74 14.32
CA ALA A 94 -2.30 -12.44 14.87
C ALA A 94 -1.64 -11.26 14.15
N HIS A 95 -0.89 -11.52 13.08
CA HIS A 95 -0.08 -10.52 12.38
C HIS A 95 -0.45 -10.50 10.91
N HIS A 96 -0.72 -9.30 10.41
CA HIS A 96 -1.17 -9.05 9.04
C HIS A 96 -0.15 -8.15 8.36
N PHE A 97 0.34 -8.56 7.20
CA PHE A 97 1.35 -7.83 6.47
C PHE A 97 0.73 -7.15 5.27
N VAL A 98 0.90 -5.84 5.18
CA VAL A 98 0.20 -5.02 4.21
C VAL A 98 1.16 -4.17 3.38
N VAL A 99 0.73 -3.90 2.16
CA VAL A 99 1.24 -2.79 1.35
C VAL A 99 0.35 -1.59 1.58
N ASP A 100 0.95 -0.46 1.95
CA ASP A 100 0.28 0.84 2.01
C ASP A 100 0.66 1.66 0.78
N LEU A 101 -0.36 2.22 0.14
CA LEU A 101 -0.27 3.11 -1.01
C LEU A 101 -1.00 4.40 -0.66
N ILE A 102 -0.54 5.51 -1.20
CA ILE A 102 -1.23 6.79 -1.05
C ILE A 102 -1.53 7.40 -2.41
N LEU A 103 -2.68 8.04 -2.52
CA LEU A 103 -2.97 8.97 -3.60
C LEU A 103 -2.21 10.26 -3.33
N GLU A 104 -1.37 10.69 -4.26
CA GLU A 104 -0.76 12.02 -4.25
C GLU A 104 -1.28 12.82 -5.44
N ASP A 105 -1.42 14.12 -5.24
CA ASP A 105 -1.68 15.04 -6.35
C ASP A 105 -0.51 14.99 -7.34
N GLY A 106 -0.82 14.61 -8.58
CA GLY A 106 0.17 14.54 -9.64
C GLY A 106 0.71 15.92 -10.01
N LYS A 107 1.87 15.95 -10.66
CA LYS A 107 2.37 17.17 -11.34
C LYS A 107 1.52 17.56 -12.57
N THR A 108 0.64 16.66 -12.99
CA THR A 108 -0.36 16.80 -14.04
C THR A 108 -1.75 16.76 -13.42
N ASP A 109 -2.80 17.18 -14.13
CA ASP A 109 -4.20 17.25 -13.66
C ASP A 109 -4.86 15.90 -13.25
N ILE A 110 -4.06 14.87 -12.94
CA ILE A 110 -4.49 13.52 -12.56
C ILE A 110 -3.76 13.13 -11.28
N SER A 111 -4.52 12.86 -10.22
CA SER A 111 -4.05 12.27 -8.97
C SER A 111 -3.54 10.84 -9.21
N ASP A 112 -2.34 10.51 -8.74
CA ASP A 112 -1.70 9.22 -8.98
C ASP A 112 -1.58 8.41 -7.68
N ILE A 113 -1.93 7.12 -7.72
CA ILE A 113 -1.61 6.19 -6.64
C ILE A 113 -0.11 5.90 -6.66
N LYS A 114 0.53 6.01 -5.49
CA LYS A 114 1.95 5.77 -5.29
C LYS A 114 2.19 4.81 -4.13
N TYR A 115 3.28 4.06 -4.22
CA TYR A 115 3.77 3.20 -3.15
C TYR A 115 4.20 4.03 -1.93
N TYR A 116 3.73 3.66 -0.75
CA TYR A 116 4.03 4.38 0.49
C TYR A 116 4.94 3.59 1.43
N ASN A 117 4.62 2.34 1.76
CA ASN A 117 5.51 1.44 2.50
C ASN A 117 4.93 0.02 2.61
N LEU A 118 5.71 -0.88 3.21
CA LEU A 118 5.22 -2.09 3.87
C LEU A 118 5.06 -1.87 5.38
N LYS A 119 4.09 -2.56 5.99
CA LYS A 119 3.88 -2.54 7.43
C LYS A 119 3.32 -3.88 7.95
N GLU A 120 3.81 -4.29 9.12
CA GLU A 120 3.17 -5.30 9.96
C GLU A 120 2.09 -4.66 10.86
N LEU A 121 0.90 -5.25 10.86
CA LEU A 121 -0.25 -4.84 11.67
C LEU A 121 -0.62 -5.94 12.67
N ALA A 122 -0.94 -5.54 13.90
CA ALA A 122 -1.54 -6.44 14.86
C ALA A 122 -3.00 -6.76 14.48
N GLY A 123 -3.50 -7.93 14.87
CA GLY A 123 -4.86 -8.38 14.53
C GLY A 123 -5.96 -7.39 14.92
N LYS A 124 -5.79 -6.66 16.04
CA LYS A 124 -6.75 -5.60 16.43
C LYS A 124 -6.76 -4.42 15.43
N GLU A 125 -5.59 -3.99 14.95
CA GLU A 125 -5.50 -2.94 13.94
C GLU A 125 -6.10 -3.42 12.62
N TRP A 126 -5.85 -4.68 12.25
CA TRP A 126 -6.42 -5.27 11.04
C TRP A 126 -7.95 -5.36 11.08
N VAL A 127 -8.54 -5.78 12.21
CA VAL A 127 -9.99 -5.81 12.39
C VAL A 127 -10.59 -4.41 12.24
N ASP A 128 -9.97 -3.39 12.84
CA ASP A 128 -10.40 -1.99 12.65
C ASP A 128 -10.41 -1.57 11.18
N ILE A 129 -9.39 -1.99 10.42
CA ILE A 129 -9.33 -1.73 8.98
C ILE A 129 -10.49 -2.42 8.25
N CYS A 130 -10.67 -3.72 8.47
CA CYS A 130 -11.72 -4.49 7.82
C CYS A 130 -13.13 -3.95 8.11
N GLU A 131 -13.38 -3.45 9.32
CA GLU A 131 -14.71 -3.00 9.75
C GLU A 131 -14.98 -1.53 9.38
N ASN A 132 -13.96 -0.66 9.43
CA ASN A 132 -14.17 0.78 9.35
C ASN A 132 -13.72 1.41 8.02
N TRP A 133 -12.79 0.78 7.30
CA TRP A 133 -12.33 1.28 6.00
C TRP A 133 -13.34 0.99 4.90
N SER A 134 -13.17 1.66 3.77
CA SER A 134 -14.10 1.56 2.64
C SER A 134 -13.59 0.55 1.62
N ASN A 135 -14.50 -0.07 0.88
CA ASN A 135 -14.15 -1.07 -0.13
C ASN A 135 -13.92 -0.44 -1.50
N THR A 136 -14.31 0.83 -1.66
CA THR A 136 -14.11 1.61 -2.89
C THR A 136 -13.62 3.01 -2.54
N THR A 137 -12.96 3.66 -3.51
CA THR A 137 -12.53 5.06 -3.38
C THR A 137 -13.71 6.00 -3.17
N ARG A 138 -14.83 5.75 -3.86
CA ARG A 138 -16.06 6.56 -3.76
C ARG A 138 -16.71 6.52 -2.38
N GLU A 139 -16.70 5.35 -1.74
CA GLU A 139 -17.17 5.22 -0.36
C GLU A 139 -16.26 5.99 0.60
N ALA A 140 -14.94 5.91 0.41
CA ALA A 140 -13.97 6.64 1.22
C ALA A 140 -14.17 8.16 1.10
N GLU A 141 -14.39 8.67 -0.11
CA GLU A 141 -14.70 10.08 -0.38
C GLU A 141 -16.02 10.52 0.26
N ARG A 142 -17.06 9.68 0.24
CA ARG A 142 -18.36 10.00 0.87
C ARG A 142 -18.28 10.11 2.38
N LYS A 143 -17.43 9.31 3.03
CA LYS A 143 -17.22 9.35 4.49
C LYS A 143 -16.43 10.58 4.93
N HIS A 144 -15.71 11.23 4.02
CA HIS A 144 -14.98 12.47 4.23
C HIS A 144 -15.35 13.50 3.15
N PRO A 145 -16.59 14.04 3.18
CA PRO A 145 -16.99 15.05 2.22
C PRO A 145 -16.12 16.30 2.40
N MET A 146 -15.59 16.79 1.28
CA MET A 146 -14.82 18.04 1.22
C MET A 146 -15.64 19.25 1.69
#